data_AF-A0A242JWJ1-F1
#
_entry.id   AF-A0A242JWJ1-F1
#
_cell.length_a   1.000
_cell.length_b   1.000
_cell.length_c   1.000
_cell.angle_alpha   90.00
_cell.angle_beta   90.00
_cell.angle_gamma   90.00
#
_symmetry.space_group_name_H-M   'P 1'
#
loop_
_entity.id
_entity.type
_entity.pdbx_description
1 polymer ?
#
loop_
_entity_poly.entity_id
_entity_poly.type
_entity_poly.pdbx_seq_one_letter_code
_entity_poly.pdbx_strand_id
1 'polypeptide(L)'
;MNSGFMQLQSVAEKKEGRTVLSKEKLARINELSKKSKETELTAAEKQEQKQLREEYIKTFRKGMRHHIEGMKVVDPKGNDVTPDKLKQIQKEKGLHDRK
;
A
#
# COMPACT_ATOMS: atom_id res chain seq x y z
N MET A 1 15.46 17.69 26.10
CA MET A 1 14.60 17.94 24.94
C MET A 1 14.75 16.79 23.94
N ASN A 2 13.99 15.70 24.10
CA ASN A 2 13.91 14.59 23.13
C ASN A 2 12.55 13.87 23.24
N SER A 3 11.49 14.60 23.65
CA SER A 3 10.15 14.05 23.91
C SER A 3 9.36 13.81 22.60
N GLY A 4 9.60 14.60 21.56
CA GLY A 4 8.93 14.47 20.26
C GLY A 4 9.35 13.24 19.44
N PHE A 5 10.57 12.73 19.65
CA PHE A 5 11.07 11.55 18.93
C PHE A 5 10.43 10.24 19.43
N MET A 6 10.11 10.17 20.73
CA MET A 6 9.38 9.04 21.31
C MET A 6 7.90 9.00 20.88
N GLN A 7 7.28 10.15 20.63
CA GLN A 7 5.89 10.21 20.17
C GLN A 7 5.74 9.75 18.70
N LEU A 8 6.79 9.90 17.89
CA LEU A 8 6.82 9.36 16.53
C LEU A 8 7.10 7.85 16.50
N GLN A 9 7.85 7.31 17.46
CA GLN A 9 8.01 5.86 17.61
C GLN A 9 6.71 5.17 18.03
N SER A 10 5.91 5.77 18.93
CA SER A 10 4.64 5.17 19.37
C SER A 10 3.55 5.14 18.29
N VAL A 11 3.60 6.06 17.32
CA VAL A 11 2.70 6.05 16.15
C VAL A 11 3.15 5.00 15.11
N ALA A 12 4.44 4.68 15.05
CA ALA A 12 4.98 3.67 14.13
C ALA A 12 4.65 2.23 14.57
N GLU A 13 4.58 1.96 15.88
CA GLU A 13 4.29 0.62 16.42
C GLU A 13 2.81 0.21 16.26
N LYS A 14 1.87 1.16 16.28
CA LYS A 14 0.43 0.87 16.13
C LYS A 14 -0.03 0.57 14.68
N LYS A 15 0.88 0.59 13.69
CA LYS A 15 0.57 0.26 12.28
C LYS A 15 1.26 -1.01 11.76
N GLU A 16 1.65 -1.95 12.63
CA GLU A 16 2.32 -3.20 12.20
C GLU A 16 1.41 -4.21 11.45
N GLY A 17 0.12 -3.96 11.26
CA GLY A 17 -0.81 -4.91 10.62
C GLY A 17 -0.77 -5.00 9.08
N ARG A 18 0.02 -4.18 8.36
CA ARG A 18 0.06 -4.20 6.88
C ARG A 18 1.45 -3.83 6.33
N THR A 19 2.48 -4.60 6.66
CA THR A 19 3.79 -4.43 6.00
C THR A 19 3.73 -4.99 4.58
N VAL A 20 3.64 -4.07 3.62
CA VAL A 20 3.57 -4.35 2.18
C VAL A 20 4.93 -4.85 1.63
N LEU A 21 6.02 -4.53 2.33
CA LEU A 21 7.39 -4.93 2.02
C LEU A 21 8.21 -4.96 3.32
N SER A 22 9.38 -5.62 3.34
CA SER A 22 10.24 -5.65 4.54
C SER A 22 10.69 -4.23 4.93
N LYS A 23 10.87 -4.02 6.23
CA LYS A 23 11.28 -2.71 6.79
C LYS A 23 12.61 -2.23 6.18
N GLU A 24 13.54 -3.15 5.95
CA GLU A 24 14.85 -2.90 5.32
C GLU A 24 14.72 -2.38 3.88
N LYS A 25 13.91 -3.03 3.05
CA LYS A 25 13.70 -2.60 1.66
C LYS A 25 13.01 -1.23 1.59
N LEU A 26 12.07 -0.95 2.49
CA LEU A 26 11.43 0.36 2.57
C LEU A 26 12.41 1.45 2.99
N ALA A 27 13.27 1.18 3.97
CA ALA A 27 14.35 2.09 4.36
C ALA A 27 15.27 2.39 3.16
N ARG A 28 15.67 1.35 2.43
CA ARG A 28 16.50 1.49 1.23
C ARG A 28 15.84 2.33 0.12
N ILE A 29 14.54 2.14 -0.13
CA ILE A 29 13.79 2.98 -1.08
C ILE A 29 13.82 4.46 -0.65
N ASN A 30 13.68 4.75 0.64
CA ASN A 30 13.69 6.10 1.17
C ASN A 30 15.09 6.74 1.05
N GLU A 31 16.15 5.98 1.36
CA GLU A 31 17.53 6.40 1.18
C GLU A 31 17.82 6.77 -0.28
N LEU A 32 17.51 5.87 -1.22
CA LEU A 32 17.70 6.11 -2.66
C LEU A 32 16.85 7.29 -3.16
N SER A 33 15.64 7.46 -2.62
CA SER A 33 14.76 8.57 -2.99
C SER A 33 15.23 9.92 -2.42
N LYS A 34 15.86 9.92 -1.25
CA LYS A 34 16.50 11.11 -0.69
C LYS A 34 17.76 11.45 -1.49
N LYS A 35 18.60 10.46 -1.75
CA LYS A 35 19.80 10.61 -2.56
C LYS A 35 19.49 11.13 -3.96
N SER A 36 18.43 10.65 -4.63
CA SER A 36 18.01 11.13 -5.95
C SER A 36 17.52 12.58 -5.99
N LYS A 37 17.14 13.16 -4.85
CA LYS A 37 16.71 14.56 -4.74
C LYS A 37 17.89 15.50 -4.54
N GLU A 38 18.92 15.04 -3.83
CA GLU A 38 20.12 15.80 -3.51
C GLU A 38 21.19 15.66 -4.60
N THR A 39 21.28 14.49 -5.23
CA THR A 39 22.34 14.12 -6.18
C THR A 39 21.80 13.20 -7.28
N GLU A 40 22.48 13.15 -8.44
CA GLU A 40 22.14 12.16 -9.45
C GLU A 40 22.49 10.73 -8.98
N LEU A 41 21.55 9.81 -9.14
CA LEU A 41 21.80 8.39 -8.88
C LEU A 41 22.65 7.77 -9.99
N THR A 42 23.53 6.87 -9.60
CA THR A 42 24.24 6.01 -10.55
C THR A 42 23.27 5.08 -11.28
N ALA A 43 23.67 4.54 -12.45
CA ALA A 43 22.83 3.63 -13.22
C ALA A 43 22.42 2.38 -12.41
N ALA A 44 23.33 1.84 -11.60
CA ALA A 44 23.07 0.70 -10.72
C ALA A 44 22.02 1.04 -9.64
N GLU A 45 22.15 2.20 -8.99
CA GLU A 45 21.18 2.65 -7.97
C GLU A 45 19.81 2.97 -8.56
N LYS A 46 19.75 3.51 -9.78
CA LYS A 46 18.47 3.71 -10.50
C LYS A 46 17.78 2.38 -10.77
N GLN A 47 18.53 1.36 -11.16
CA GLN A 47 17.99 0.02 -11.39
C GLN A 47 17.51 -0.63 -10.08
N GLU A 48 18.29 -0.52 -9.01
CA GLU A 48 17.91 -1.00 -7.66
C GLU A 48 16.62 -0.31 -7.19
N GLN A 49 16.56 1.03 -7.28
CA GLN A 49 15.39 1.82 -6.89
C GLN A 49 14.14 1.42 -7.69
N LYS A 50 14.30 1.16 -9.00
CA LYS A 50 13.21 0.72 -9.87
C LYS A 50 12.69 -0.65 -9.43
N GLN A 51 13.57 -1.63 -9.22
CA GLN A 51 13.19 -2.98 -8.79
C GLN A 51 12.45 -2.94 -7.45
N LEU A 52 12.98 -2.20 -6.47
CA LEU A 52 12.36 -2.07 -5.15
C LEU A 52 10.98 -1.39 -5.22
N ARG A 53 10.81 -0.37 -6.07
CA ARG A 53 9.52 0.29 -6.28
C ARG A 53 8.50 -0.61 -6.98
N GLU A 54 8.94 -1.39 -7.97
CA GLU A 54 8.07 -2.35 -8.66
C GLU A 54 7.56 -3.43 -7.68
N GLU A 55 8.45 -3.96 -6.85
CA GLU A 55 8.08 -4.92 -5.81
C GLU A 55 7.07 -4.33 -4.83
N TYR A 56 7.32 -3.12 -4.33
CA TYR A 56 6.41 -2.39 -3.46
C TYR A 56 5.03 -2.17 -4.10
N ILE A 57 4.97 -1.72 -5.37
CA ILE A 57 3.70 -1.47 -6.05
C ILE A 57 2.92 -2.77 -6.25
N LYS A 58 3.61 -3.87 -6.56
CA LYS A 58 2.98 -5.18 -6.75
C LYS A 58 2.29 -5.65 -5.47
N THR A 59 3.00 -5.59 -4.33
CA THR A 59 2.43 -6.00 -3.04
C THR A 59 1.38 -5.00 -2.55
N PHE A 60 1.56 -3.71 -2.80
CA PHE A 60 0.59 -2.67 -2.46
C PHE A 60 -0.73 -2.87 -3.20
N ARG A 61 -0.67 -3.10 -4.52
CA ARG A 61 -1.85 -3.41 -5.36
C ARG A 61 -2.58 -4.66 -4.88
N LYS A 62 -1.86 -5.69 -4.43
CA LYS A 62 -2.47 -6.89 -3.85
C LYS A 62 -3.29 -6.54 -2.60
N GLY A 63 -2.74 -5.76 -1.67
CA GLY A 63 -3.45 -5.31 -0.47
C GLY A 63 -4.66 -4.42 -0.78
N MET A 64 -4.49 -3.46 -1.70
CA MET A 64 -5.60 -2.62 -2.16
C MET A 64 -6.73 -3.42 -2.79
N ARG A 65 -6.41 -4.43 -3.61
CA ARG A 65 -7.43 -5.27 -4.22
C ARG A 65 -8.31 -5.95 -3.17
N HIS A 66 -7.72 -6.50 -2.12
CA HIS A 66 -8.48 -7.11 -1.02
C HIS A 66 -9.35 -6.08 -0.28
N HIS A 67 -8.86 -4.85 -0.14
CA HIS A 67 -9.65 -3.79 0.47
C HIS A 67 -10.87 -3.40 -0.39
N ILE A 68 -10.67 -3.20 -1.69
CA ILE A 68 -11.73 -2.83 -2.64
C ILE A 68 -12.77 -3.94 -2.78
N GLU A 69 -12.34 -5.20 -2.81
CA GLU A 69 -13.23 -6.36 -2.90
C GLU A 69 -14.22 -6.46 -1.73
N GLY A 70 -13.91 -5.90 -0.56
CA GLY A 70 -14.81 -5.87 0.59
C GLY A 70 -15.72 -4.63 0.67
N MET A 71 -15.64 -3.71 -0.29
CA MET A 71 -16.40 -2.46 -0.27
C MET A 71 -17.59 -2.50 -1.24
N LYS A 72 -18.67 -1.80 -0.88
CA LYS A 72 -19.82 -1.52 -1.74
C LYS A 72 -19.79 -0.03 -2.10
N VAL A 73 -19.93 0.29 -3.39
CA VAL A 73 -19.97 1.67 -3.87
C VAL A 73 -21.43 2.07 -4.08
N VAL A 74 -21.88 3.12 -3.40
CA VAL A 74 -23.22 3.67 -3.53
C VAL A 74 -23.17 5.10 -4.07
N ASP A 75 -24.11 5.46 -4.93
CA ASP A 75 -24.25 6.83 -5.41
C ASP A 75 -24.95 7.73 -4.37
N PRO A 76 -24.97 9.07 -4.55
CA PRO A 76 -25.67 9.98 -3.63
C PRO A 76 -27.20 9.76 -3.55
N LYS A 77 -27.78 9.03 -4.50
CA LYS A 77 -29.21 8.66 -4.52
C LYS A 77 -29.49 7.32 -3.83
N GLY A 78 -28.44 6.64 -3.34
CA GLY A 78 -28.53 5.35 -2.64
C GLY A 78 -28.47 4.12 -3.54
N ASN A 79 -28.25 4.26 -4.85
CA ASN A 79 -28.15 3.13 -5.76
C ASN A 79 -26.78 2.45 -5.67
N ASP A 80 -26.77 1.13 -5.75
CA ASP A 80 -25.52 0.35 -5.80
C ASP A 80 -24.87 0.44 -7.18
N VAL A 81 -23.82 1.25 -7.26
CA VAL A 81 -23.00 1.46 -8.46
C VAL A 81 -21.69 0.69 -8.39
N THR A 82 -21.61 -0.37 -7.57
CA THR A 82 -20.45 -1.25 -7.54
C THR A 82 -20.23 -1.85 -8.95
N PRO A 83 -19.05 -1.67 -9.55
CA PRO A 83 -18.75 -2.19 -10.89
C PRO A 83 -19.01 -3.70 -11.02
N ASP A 84 -19.58 -4.14 -12.16
CA ASP A 84 -19.97 -5.54 -12.37
C ASP A 84 -18.81 -6.52 -12.21
N LYS A 85 -17.61 -6.11 -12.62
CA LYS A 85 -16.38 -6.90 -12.42
C LYS A 85 -16.10 -7.18 -10.95
N LEU A 86 -16.35 -6.22 -10.07
CA LEU A 86 -16.18 -6.41 -8.62
C LEU A 86 -17.27 -7.31 -8.04
N LYS A 87 -18.53 -7.14 -8.48
CA LYS A 87 -19.64 -8.01 -8.08
C LYS A 87 -19.38 -9.49 -8.45
N GLN A 88 -18.81 -9.75 -9.63
CA GLN A 88 -18.42 -11.10 -10.06
C GLN A 88 -17.34 -11.69 -9.15
N ILE A 89 -16.26 -10.95 -8.91
CA ILE A 89 -15.17 -11.39 -8.01
C ILE A 89 -15.69 -11.66 -6.59
N GLN A 90 -16.59 -10.81 -6.09
CA GLN A 90 -17.23 -10.98 -4.79
C GLN A 90 -18.08 -12.25 -4.70
N LYS A 91 -18.83 -12.56 -5.77
CA LYS A 91 -19.64 -13.78 -5.89
C LYS A 91 -18.78 -15.03 -5.96
N GLU A 92 -17.73 -15.02 -6.78
CA GLU A 92 -16.75 -16.13 -6.86
C GLU A 92 -16.07 -16.41 -5.52
N LYS A 93 -15.84 -15.38 -4.71
CA LYS A 93 -15.22 -15.49 -3.38
C LYS A 93 -16.20 -15.77 -2.24
N GLY A 94 -17.51 -15.83 -2.49
CA GLY A 94 -18.53 -16.05 -1.45
C GLY A 94 -18.64 -14.92 -0.41
N LEU A 95 -18.18 -13.71 -0.73
CA LEU A 95 -18.10 -12.59 0.23
C LEU A 95 -19.46 -11.99 0.62
N HIS A 96 -20.52 -12.32 -0.11
CA HIS A 96 -21.86 -11.71 0.02
C HIS A 96 -23.00 -12.67 0.35
N ASP A 97 -22.70 -13.91 0.79
CA ASP A 97 -23.71 -14.83 1.33
C ASP A 97 -24.05 -14.50 2.80
N ARG A 98 -24.42 -13.25 3.08
CA ARG A 98 -24.99 -12.89 4.39
C ARG A 98 -26.46 -13.34 4.39
N LYS A 99 -26.74 -14.43 5.10
CA LYS A 99 -28.10 -14.81 5.54
C LYS A 99 -28.74 -13.70 6.36
#